data_AF-A0A3B1AIE8-F1
#
_entry.id   AF-A0A3B1AIE8-F1
#
_cell.length_a   1.000
_cell.length_b   1.000
_cell.length_c   1.000
_cell.angle_alpha   90.00
_cell.angle_beta   90.00
_cell.angle_gamma   90.00
#
_symmetry.space_group_name_H-M   'P 1'
#
loop_
_entity.id
_entity.type
_entity.pdbx_description
1 polymer ?
#
loop_
_entity_poly.entity_id
_entity_poly.type
_entity_poly.pdbx_seq_one_letter_code
_entity_poly.pdbx_strand_id
1 'polypeptide(L)'
;MSLMRKFITFTVILFALSSSAYAVTSCRPPLAPVIPDGAAAPKEDILAALKTIKNDFQPAILNFQNCIATEKTAIGDVATEQQITEWDQLFDYAYALETQVADQMNKAIRAYKARTAKETAE
;
A
#
# COMPACT_ATOMS: atom_id res chain seq x y z
N MET A 1 21.09 -22.25 -72.77
CA MET A 1 21.29 -23.31 -71.76
C MET A 1 21.80 -22.67 -70.49
N SER A 2 21.31 -23.13 -69.33
CA SER A 2 21.72 -22.77 -67.95
C SER A 2 21.32 -21.36 -67.48
N LEU A 3 20.67 -21.14 -66.33
CA LEU A 3 20.46 -21.97 -65.14
C LEU A 3 19.18 -21.48 -64.42
N MET A 4 18.24 -22.39 -64.17
CA MET A 4 17.27 -22.27 -63.08
C MET A 4 18.04 -22.08 -61.76
N ARG A 5 17.57 -21.21 -60.84
CA ARG A 5 17.30 -21.59 -59.44
C ARG A 5 16.88 -20.40 -58.56
N LYS A 6 15.70 -20.62 -57.96
CA LYS A 6 15.32 -20.31 -56.57
C LYS A 6 14.90 -18.87 -56.26
N PHE A 7 13.59 -18.68 -56.38
CA PHE A 7 12.76 -17.95 -55.42
C PHE A 7 13.28 -18.16 -53.99
N ILE A 8 13.70 -17.08 -53.33
CA ILE A 8 13.78 -17.02 -51.87
C ILE A 8 12.99 -15.76 -51.49
N THR A 9 11.69 -15.97 -51.30
CA THR A 9 10.76 -15.03 -50.71
C THR A 9 11.22 -14.80 -49.27
N PHE A 10 11.75 -13.62 -48.97
CA PHE A 10 12.19 -13.25 -47.63
C PHE A 10 10.96 -12.84 -46.82
N THR A 11 10.33 -13.80 -46.16
CA THR A 11 9.20 -13.56 -45.26
C THR A 11 9.75 -12.87 -44.00
N VAL A 12 9.54 -11.56 -43.89
CA VAL A 12 9.77 -10.81 -42.65
C VAL A 12 8.71 -11.25 -41.65
N ILE A 13 9.08 -12.15 -40.74
CA ILE A 13 8.25 -12.51 -39.59
C ILE A 13 8.34 -11.32 -38.63
N LEU A 14 7.30 -10.48 -38.66
CA LEU A 14 7.11 -9.41 -37.69
C LEU A 14 6.78 -10.05 -36.35
N PHE A 15 7.80 -10.16 -35.49
CA PHE A 15 7.63 -10.57 -34.09
C PHE A 15 6.82 -9.48 -33.39
N ALA A 16 5.50 -9.68 -33.26
CA ALA A 16 4.69 -8.87 -32.38
C ALA A 16 5.17 -9.16 -30.95
N LEU A 17 5.98 -8.27 -30.39
CA LEU A 17 6.22 -8.25 -28.95
C LEU A 17 4.88 -7.94 -28.28
N SER A 18 4.18 -9.00 -27.86
CA SER A 18 3.09 -8.87 -26.90
C SER A 18 3.72 -8.49 -25.57
N SER A 19 3.86 -7.19 -25.32
CA SER A 19 4.16 -6.66 -24.00
C SER A 19 3.00 -7.06 -23.09
N SER A 20 3.12 -8.20 -22.40
CA SER A 20 2.27 -8.52 -21.27
C SER A 20 2.59 -7.49 -20.19
N ALA A 21 1.90 -6.36 -20.23
CA ALA A 21 1.87 -5.42 -19.13
C ALA A 21 1.25 -6.18 -17.96
N TYR A 22 2.09 -6.70 -17.08
CA TYR A 22 1.66 -7.12 -15.75
C TYR A 22 1.03 -5.87 -15.12
N ALA A 23 -0.29 -5.90 -14.98
CA ALA A 23 -1.05 -4.83 -14.37
C ALA A 23 -0.80 -4.84 -12.87
N VAL A 24 0.39 -4.40 -12.47
CA VAL A 24 0.69 -4.05 -11.08
C VAL A 24 -0.21 -2.88 -10.72
N THR A 25 -0.92 -2.96 -9.59
CA THR A 25 -1.78 -1.86 -9.14
C THR A 25 -1.04 -0.53 -9.11
N SER A 26 -1.73 0.56 -9.49
CA SER A 26 -1.17 1.90 -9.35
C SER A 26 -1.30 2.43 -7.91
N CYS A 27 -2.13 1.78 -7.09
CA CYS A 27 -2.38 2.15 -5.70
C CYS A 27 -1.14 1.92 -4.84
N ARG A 28 -0.69 2.96 -4.13
CA ARG A 28 0.48 2.89 -3.24
C ARG A 28 0.06 2.99 -1.78
N PRO A 29 0.43 2.01 -0.94
CA PRO A 29 0.13 2.10 0.49
C PRO A 29 0.92 3.26 1.13
N PRO A 30 0.35 3.95 2.12
CA PRO A 30 1.10 4.94 2.87
C PRO A 30 2.14 4.28 3.78
N LEU A 31 3.11 5.07 4.21
CA LEU A 31 4.05 4.67 5.26
C LEU A 31 3.39 4.80 6.62
N ALA A 32 3.67 3.85 7.52
CA ALA A 32 3.28 3.98 8.91
C ALA A 32 3.96 5.22 9.54
N PRO A 33 3.24 6.05 10.29
CA PRO A 33 3.84 7.15 11.02
C PRO A 33 4.71 6.62 12.17
N VAL A 34 5.71 7.41 12.54
CA VAL A 34 6.54 7.11 13.72
C VAL A 34 5.71 7.35 14.98
N ILE A 35 5.67 6.36 15.87
CA ILE A 35 4.98 6.45 17.16
C ILE A 35 6.05 6.53 18.25
N PRO A 36 6.10 7.64 19.02
CA PRO A 36 7.11 7.82 20.05
C PRO A 36 6.86 6.89 21.25
N ASP A 37 7.93 6.55 21.96
CA ASP A 37 7.84 5.73 23.17
C ASP A 37 7.09 6.48 24.27
N GLY A 38 5.88 6.03 24.59
CA GLY A 38 5.06 6.63 25.64
C GLY A 38 5.69 6.59 27.03
N ALA A 39 6.65 5.70 27.29
CA ALA A 39 7.35 5.62 28.57
C ALA A 39 8.45 6.69 28.73
N ALA A 40 8.93 7.32 27.64
CA ALA A 40 10.01 8.31 27.69
C ALA A 40 9.68 9.66 27.02
N ALA A 41 8.88 9.65 25.96
CA ALA A 41 8.65 10.83 25.13
C ALA A 41 7.86 11.94 25.88
N PRO A 42 8.14 13.21 25.56
CA PRO A 42 7.36 14.34 26.07
C PRO A 42 5.93 14.32 25.53
N LYS A 43 5.03 15.04 26.22
CA LYS A 43 3.60 15.09 25.88
C LYS A 43 3.38 15.62 24.47
N GLU A 44 4.16 16.61 24.10
CA GLU A 44 4.10 17.33 22.84
C GLU A 44 4.34 16.39 21.66
N ASP A 45 5.29 15.45 21.79
CA ASP A 45 5.59 14.45 20.77
C ASP A 45 4.48 13.42 20.62
N ILE A 46 3.88 12.99 21.75
CA ILE A 46 2.71 12.08 21.75
C ILE A 46 1.52 12.75 21.04
N LEU A 47 1.29 14.04 21.29
CA LEU A 47 0.23 14.81 20.64
C LEU A 47 0.54 15.06 19.15
N ALA A 48 1.79 15.31 18.79
CA ALA A 48 2.23 15.45 17.41
C ALA A 48 1.98 14.16 16.62
N ALA A 49 2.34 13.00 17.19
CA ALA A 49 2.09 11.70 16.58
C ALA A 49 0.59 11.44 16.35
N LEU A 50 -0.27 11.76 17.34
CA LEU A 50 -1.73 11.70 17.18
C LEU A 50 -2.24 12.57 16.04
N LYS A 51 -1.70 13.80 15.93
CA LYS A 51 -2.08 14.73 14.87
C LYS A 51 -1.68 14.19 13.50
N THR A 52 -0.48 13.65 13.35
CA THR A 52 0.00 13.02 12.11
C THR A 52 -0.85 11.81 11.73
N ILE A 53 -1.17 10.94 12.70
CA ILE A 53 -2.05 9.79 12.44
C ILE A 53 -3.40 10.27 11.89
N LYS A 54 -4.03 11.23 12.56
CA LYS A 54 -5.37 11.72 12.21
C LYS A 54 -5.41 12.48 10.87
N ASN A 55 -4.43 13.34 10.64
CA ASN A 55 -4.49 14.30 9.54
C ASN A 55 -3.82 13.79 8.28
N ASP A 56 -2.86 12.89 8.41
CA ASP A 56 -2.03 12.44 7.28
C ASP A 56 -2.25 10.95 7.00
N PHE A 57 -2.02 10.10 8.00
CA PHE A 57 -2.06 8.65 7.79
C PHE A 57 -3.48 8.11 7.54
N GLN A 58 -4.47 8.48 8.36
CA GLN A 58 -5.84 8.00 8.22
C GLN A 58 -6.48 8.40 6.87
N PRO A 59 -6.34 9.65 6.38
CA PRO A 59 -6.79 9.98 5.03
C PRO A 59 -6.02 9.22 3.95
N ALA A 60 -4.70 9.04 4.12
CA ALA A 60 -3.90 8.34 3.12
C ALA A 60 -4.23 6.84 3.02
N ILE A 61 -4.48 6.16 4.14
CA ILE A 61 -4.85 4.74 4.13
C ILE A 61 -6.26 4.53 3.57
N LEU A 62 -7.20 5.44 3.87
CA LEU A 62 -8.52 5.45 3.26
C LEU A 62 -8.45 5.69 1.74
N ASN A 63 -7.63 6.64 1.30
CA ASN A 63 -7.41 6.90 -0.12
C ASN A 63 -6.82 5.70 -0.84
N PHE A 64 -5.91 4.96 -0.19
CA PHE A 64 -5.36 3.73 -0.72
C PHE A 64 -6.43 2.63 -0.88
N GLN A 65 -7.27 2.40 0.13
CA GLN A 65 -8.41 1.48 0.04
C GLN A 65 -9.39 1.87 -1.08
N ASN A 66 -9.72 3.15 -1.20
CA ASN A 66 -10.59 3.68 -2.26
C ASN A 66 -9.98 3.53 -3.65
N CYS A 67 -8.66 3.69 -3.78
CA CYS A 67 -7.95 3.45 -5.04
C CYS A 67 -8.13 1.99 -5.49
N ILE A 68 -7.91 1.02 -4.59
CA ILE A 68 -8.09 -0.40 -4.89
C ILE A 68 -9.52 -0.70 -5.32
N ALA A 69 -10.51 -0.18 -4.58
CA ALA A 69 -11.92 -0.35 -4.93
C ALA A 69 -12.27 0.25 -6.29
N THR A 70 -11.68 1.40 -6.62
CA THR A 70 -11.84 2.07 -7.93
C THR A 70 -11.22 1.25 -9.05
N GLU A 71 -10.00 0.74 -8.88
CA GLU A 71 -9.36 -0.15 -9.87
C GLU A 71 -10.18 -1.42 -10.09
N LYS A 72 -10.60 -2.09 -9.00
CA LYS A 72 -11.43 -3.31 -9.06
C LYS A 72 -12.74 -3.07 -9.82
N THR A 73 -13.38 -1.92 -9.59
CA THR A 73 -14.60 -1.52 -10.30
C THR A 73 -14.34 -1.17 -11.77
N ALA A 74 -13.24 -0.48 -12.07
CA ALA A 74 -12.89 -0.05 -13.43
C ALA A 74 -12.55 -1.25 -14.34
N ILE A 75 -11.91 -2.28 -13.79
CA ILE A 75 -11.62 -3.51 -14.54
C ILE A 75 -12.87 -4.42 -14.59
N GLY A 76 -13.61 -4.56 -13.49
CA GLY A 76 -14.87 -5.32 -13.46
C GLY A 76 -14.70 -6.79 -13.85
N ASP A 77 -15.63 -7.32 -14.64
CA ASP A 77 -15.74 -8.76 -14.96
C ASP A 77 -14.58 -9.33 -15.78
N VAL A 78 -13.72 -8.47 -16.35
CA VAL A 78 -12.53 -8.92 -17.10
C VAL A 78 -11.27 -9.03 -16.23
N ALA A 79 -11.39 -8.81 -14.92
CA ALA A 79 -10.28 -8.97 -13.98
C ALA A 79 -9.82 -10.44 -13.94
N THR A 80 -8.50 -10.65 -13.98
CA THR A 80 -7.93 -11.98 -13.77
C THR A 80 -8.03 -12.37 -12.29
N GLU A 81 -8.06 -13.67 -11.99
CA GLU A 81 -8.02 -14.19 -10.61
C GLU A 81 -6.81 -13.66 -9.84
N GLN A 82 -5.67 -13.52 -10.52
CA GLN A 82 -4.46 -12.96 -9.91
C GLN A 82 -4.64 -11.51 -9.49
N GLN A 83 -5.25 -10.66 -10.33
CA GLN A 83 -5.53 -9.26 -9.98
C GLN A 83 -6.52 -9.15 -8.82
N ILE A 84 -7.57 -9.97 -8.81
CA ILE A 84 -8.54 -10.02 -7.70
C ILE A 84 -7.83 -10.38 -6.40
N THR A 85 -6.99 -11.40 -6.43
CA THR A 85 -6.21 -11.84 -5.27
C THR A 85 -5.25 -10.75 -4.78
N GLU A 86 -4.56 -10.07 -5.70
CA GLU A 86 -3.64 -8.97 -5.36
C GLU A 86 -4.37 -7.81 -4.69
N TRP A 87 -5.51 -7.38 -5.23
CA TRP A 87 -6.30 -6.31 -4.62
C TRP A 87 -6.83 -6.67 -3.24
N ASP A 88 -7.32 -7.91 -3.06
CA ASP A 88 -7.84 -8.35 -1.76
C ASP A 88 -6.71 -8.40 -0.72
N GLN A 89 -5.52 -8.89 -1.09
CA GLN A 89 -4.34 -8.88 -0.22
C GLN A 89 -3.90 -7.46 0.16
N LEU A 90 -3.95 -6.52 -0.78
CA LEU A 90 -3.60 -5.13 -0.52
C LEU A 90 -4.63 -4.43 0.37
N PHE A 91 -5.90 -4.75 0.20
CA PHE A 91 -6.98 -4.24 1.04
C PHE A 91 -6.85 -4.74 2.49
N ASP A 92 -6.59 -6.04 2.66
CA ASP A 92 -6.34 -6.65 3.97
C ASP A 92 -5.08 -6.08 4.62
N TYR A 93 -4.02 -5.87 3.84
CA TYR A 93 -2.81 -5.20 4.31
C TYR A 93 -3.11 -3.78 4.82
N ALA A 94 -3.94 -3.01 4.11
CA ALA A 94 -4.31 -1.67 4.54
C ALA A 94 -4.97 -1.67 5.92
N TYR A 95 -5.91 -2.59 6.12
CA TYR A 95 -6.62 -2.76 7.38
C TYR A 95 -5.68 -3.20 8.51
N ALA A 96 -4.79 -4.15 8.23
CA ALA A 96 -3.80 -4.62 9.20
C ALA A 96 -2.83 -3.48 9.62
N LEU A 97 -2.38 -2.69 8.65
CA LEU A 97 -1.50 -1.54 8.89
C LEU A 97 -2.18 -0.47 9.75
N GLU A 98 -3.44 -0.12 9.45
CA GLU A 98 -4.20 0.83 10.24
C GLU A 98 -4.40 0.35 11.68
N THR A 99 -4.76 -0.92 11.84
CA THR A 99 -4.94 -1.55 13.16
C THR A 99 -3.64 -1.52 13.97
N GLN A 100 -2.52 -1.89 13.34
CA GLN A 100 -1.21 -1.86 13.98
C GLN A 100 -0.84 -0.46 14.48
N VAL A 101 -1.02 0.57 13.66
CA VAL A 101 -0.74 1.97 14.02
C VAL A 101 -1.61 2.41 15.19
N ALA A 102 -2.91 2.09 15.16
CA ALA A 102 -3.82 2.41 16.25
C ALA A 102 -3.42 1.72 17.57
N ASP A 103 -3.07 0.44 17.52
CA ASP A 103 -2.65 -0.33 18.68
C ASP A 103 -1.35 0.20 19.30
N GLN A 104 -0.37 0.53 18.47
CA GLN A 104 0.90 1.11 18.92
C GLN A 104 0.68 2.47 19.57
N MET A 105 -0.14 3.34 18.97
CA MET A 105 -0.45 4.66 19.52
C MET A 105 -1.19 4.53 20.86
N ASN A 106 -2.15 3.61 20.96
CA ASN A 106 -2.87 3.33 22.20
C ASN A 106 -1.94 2.82 23.32
N LYS A 107 -0.97 1.97 22.98
CA LYS A 107 0.06 1.53 23.93
C LYS A 107 0.91 2.71 24.41
N ALA A 108 1.36 3.57 23.51
CA ALA A 108 2.13 4.77 23.87
C ALA A 108 1.33 5.70 24.80
N ILE A 109 0.05 5.97 24.50
CA ILE A 109 -0.81 6.80 25.37
C ILE A 109 -0.97 6.19 26.77
N ARG A 110 -1.17 4.87 26.87
CA ARG A 110 -1.27 4.20 28.17
C ARG A 110 0.03 4.29 28.97
N ALA A 111 1.18 4.10 28.32
CA ALA A 111 2.48 4.21 28.96
C ALA A 111 2.74 5.65 29.47
N TYR A 112 2.43 6.66 28.67
CA TYR A 112 2.53 8.07 29.06
C TYR A 112 1.68 8.35 30.31
N LYS A 113 0.40 7.94 30.29
CA LYS A 113 -0.51 8.13 31.42
C LYS A 113 0.01 7.46 32.70
N ALA A 114 0.49 6.23 32.58
CA ALA A 114 1.04 5.48 33.70
C ALA A 114 2.28 6.15 34.31
N ARG A 115 3.19 6.68 33.48
CA ARG A 115 4.34 7.45 33.95
C ARG A 115 3.90 8.72 34.69
N THR A 116 3.04 9.53 34.06
CA THR A 116 2.60 10.80 34.67
C THR A 116 1.87 10.60 36.00
N ALA A 117 1.13 9.50 36.15
CA ALA A 117 0.44 9.16 37.39
C ALA A 117 1.41 8.77 38.52
N LYS A 118 2.55 8.15 38.20
CA LYS A 118 3.60 7.86 39.19
C LYS A 118 4.29 9.15 39.63
N GLU A 119 4.67 9.99 38.67
CA GLU A 119 5.33 11.28 38.94
C GLU A 119 4.49 12.23 39.80
N THR A 120 3.15 12.13 39.74
CA THR A 120 2.26 12.96 40.57
C THR A 120 1.94 12.36 41.94
N ALA A 121 2.28 11.10 42.17
CA ALA A 121 2.06 10.41 43.45
C ALA A 121 3.28 10.48 44.39
N GLU A 122 4.41 10.97 43.89
CA GLU A 122 5.67 11.23 44.61
C GLU A 122 5.75 12.70 45.05
#